data_AF-A0A497L0C4-F1
#
_entry.id   AF-A0A497L0C4-F1
#
_cell.length_a   1.000
_cell.length_b   1.000
_cell.length_c   1.000
_cell.angle_alpha   90.00
_cell.angle_beta   90.00
_cell.angle_gamma   90.00
#
_symmetry.space_group_name_H-M   'P 1'
#
loop_
_entity.id
_entity.type
_entity.pdbx_description
1 polymer ?
#
loop_
_entity_poly.entity_id
_entity_poly.type
_entity_poly.pdbx_seq_one_letter_code
_entity_poly.pdbx_strand_id
1 'polypeptide(L)'
;MISVHIVAFLGIFTGVLLRTLLPAIRKALQDPEFEWNHTYTGTALTAILVAILVTLRAYPTFAIPQGGALMVYTQALLFGLGLNSLINEAYKWLEPASSPLIKDAGRRGE
;
A
#
# COMPACT_ATOMS: atom_id res chain seq x y z
N MET A 1 11.48 -16.09 -23.20
CA MET A 1 10.34 -16.24 -22.27
C MET A 1 10.61 -15.41 -21.05
N ILE A 2 9.69 -14.53 -20.63
CA ILE A 2 9.84 -13.77 -19.37
C ILE A 2 9.73 -14.75 -18.21
N SER A 3 10.66 -14.68 -17.26
CA SER A 3 10.66 -15.53 -16.07
C SER A 3 9.45 -15.24 -15.18
N VAL A 4 8.77 -16.28 -14.68
CA VAL A 4 7.64 -16.15 -13.75
C VAL A 4 8.00 -15.36 -12.48
N HIS A 5 9.28 -15.36 -12.10
CA HIS A 5 9.81 -14.55 -10.99
C HIS A 5 9.71 -13.05 -11.26
N ILE A 6 10.00 -12.63 -12.50
CA ILE A 6 9.88 -11.23 -12.93
C ILE A 6 8.41 -10.83 -12.95
N VAL A 7 7.54 -11.73 -13.44
CA VAL A 7 6.09 -11.49 -13.47
C VAL A 7 5.53 -11.31 -12.06
N ALA A 8 5.93 -12.17 -11.10
CA ALA A 8 5.54 -12.03 -9.71
C ALA A 8 6.06 -10.71 -9.11
N PHE A 9 7.33 -10.37 -9.33
CA PHE A 9 7.92 -9.13 -8.82
C PHE A 9 7.16 -7.89 -9.35
N LEU A 10 6.89 -7.84 -10.66
CA LEU A 10 6.14 -6.75 -11.29
C LEU A 10 4.70 -6.67 -10.79
N GLY A 11 4.06 -7.80 -10.51
CA GLY A 11 2.72 -7.85 -9.91
C GLY A 11 2.72 -7.18 -8.53
N ILE A 12 3.58 -7.64 -7.62
CA ILE A 12 3.69 -7.07 -6.26
C ILE A 12 4.01 -5.58 -6.33
N PHE A 13 5.01 -5.21 -7.14
CA PHE A 13 5.41 -3.81 -7.33
C PHE A 13 4.24 -2.94 -7.80
N THR A 14 3.51 -3.38 -8.82
CA THR A 14 2.35 -2.65 -9.35
C THR A 14 1.26 -2.52 -8.29
N GLY A 15 0.99 -3.57 -7.52
CA GLY A 15 -0.01 -3.53 -6.45
C GLY A 15 0.35 -2.52 -5.36
N VAL A 16 1.60 -2.51 -4.91
CA VAL A 16 2.09 -1.56 -3.91
C VAL A 16 2.07 -0.12 -4.45
N LEU A 17 2.58 0.07 -5.67
CA LEU A 17 2.64 1.37 -6.32
C LEU A 17 1.23 1.95 -6.53
N LEU A 18 0.27 1.14 -6.98
CA LEU A 18 -1.10 1.58 -7.21
C LEU A 18 -1.74 2.11 -5.93
N ARG A 19 -1.56 1.41 -4.79
CA ARG A 19 -2.07 1.91 -3.51
C ARG A 19 -1.40 3.22 -3.09
N THR A 20 -0.11 3.34 -3.32
CA THR A 20 0.67 4.54 -2.97
C THR A 20 0.23 5.74 -3.81
N LEU A 21 -0.04 5.53 -5.09
CA LEU A 21 -0.47 6.58 -6.03
C LEU A 21 -1.98 6.88 -5.98
N LEU A 22 -2.81 5.96 -5.45
CA LEU A 22 -4.27 6.10 -5.46
C LEU A 22 -4.78 7.43 -4.86
N PRO A 23 -4.26 7.94 -3.73
CA PRO A 23 -4.67 9.25 -3.21
C PRO A 23 -4.32 10.39 -4.16
N ALA A 24 -3.15 10.35 -4.80
CA ALA A 24 -2.71 11.37 -5.74
C ALA A 24 -3.54 11.34 -7.03
N ILE A 25 -3.83 10.14 -7.57
CA ILE A 25 -4.72 9.95 -8.72
C ILE A 25 -6.11 10.47 -8.40
N ARG A 26 -6.66 10.13 -7.22
CA ARG A 26 -7.98 10.62 -6.80
C ARG A 26 -8.01 12.15 -6.72
N LYS A 27 -6.97 12.76 -6.14
CA LYS A 27 -6.85 14.21 -6.05
C LYS A 27 -6.83 14.85 -7.44
N ALA A 28 -6.03 14.32 -8.37
CA ALA A 28 -5.95 14.82 -9.74
C ALA A 28 -7.26 14.68 -10.53
N LEU A 29 -8.06 13.64 -10.26
CA LEU A 29 -9.36 13.44 -10.91
C LEU A 29 -10.49 14.29 -10.33
N GLN A 30 -10.40 14.66 -9.05
CA GLN A 30 -11.46 15.41 -8.35
C GLN A 30 -11.27 16.92 -8.39
N ASP A 31 -10.06 17.38 -8.67
CA ASP A 31 -9.72 18.80 -8.70
C ASP A 31 -9.68 19.32 -10.15
N PRO A 32 -10.69 20.10 -10.60
CA PRO A 32 -10.73 20.65 -11.95
C PRO A 32 -9.66 21.72 -12.20
N GLU A 33 -9.02 22.27 -11.16
CA GLU A 33 -7.91 23.22 -11.26
C GLU A 33 -6.55 22.55 -11.03
N PHE A 34 -6.46 21.22 -11.19
CA PHE A 34 -5.23 20.49 -10.99
C PHE A 34 -4.13 20.95 -11.97
N GLU A 35 -3.14 21.68 -11.45
CA GLU A 35 -1.92 22.02 -12.18
C GLU A 35 -0.75 21.13 -11.75
N TRP A 36 -0.08 20.53 -12.75
CA TRP A 36 1.09 19.69 -12.50
C TRP A 36 2.32 20.54 -12.17
N ASN A 37 2.74 20.50 -10.91
CA ASN A 37 3.99 21.07 -10.39
C ASN A 37 5.09 20.00 -10.19
N HIS A 38 6.37 20.39 -10.28
CA HIS A 38 7.55 19.60 -9.91
C HIS A 38 7.47 18.86 -8.56
N THR A 39 6.72 19.39 -7.59
CA THR A 39 6.45 18.72 -6.31
C THR A 39 5.75 17.38 -6.49
N TYR A 40 4.84 17.26 -7.48
CA TYR A 40 4.19 16.00 -7.81
C TYR A 40 5.18 15.01 -8.44
N THR A 41 6.11 15.48 -9.26
CA THR A 41 7.21 14.64 -9.78
C THR A 41 8.08 14.09 -8.65
N GLY A 42 8.46 14.93 -7.68
CA GLY A 42 9.22 14.50 -6.51
C GLY A 42 8.46 13.48 -5.65
N THR A 43 7.16 13.69 -5.48
CA THR A 43 6.28 12.75 -4.76
C THR A 43 6.13 11.42 -5.49
N ALA A 44 5.98 11.45 -6.82
CA ALA A 44 5.89 10.25 -7.66
C ALA A 44 7.19 9.42 -7.63
N LEU A 45 8.35 10.08 -7.72
CA LEU A 45 9.66 9.41 -7.58
C LEU A 45 9.83 8.78 -6.20
N THR A 46 9.44 9.49 -5.15
CA THR A 46 9.47 8.97 -3.78
C THR A 46 8.55 7.75 -3.65
N ALA A 47 7.35 7.80 -4.23
CA ALA A 47 6.42 6.67 -4.24
C ALA A 47 6.99 5.44 -4.96
N ILE A 48 7.68 5.64 -6.10
CA ILE A 48 8.36 4.55 -6.82
C ILE A 48 9.44 3.92 -5.96
N LEU A 49 10.32 4.73 -5.34
CA LEU A 49 11.39 4.23 -4.49
C LEU A 49 10.85 3.45 -3.29
N VAL A 50 9.82 3.98 -2.61
CA VAL A 50 9.16 3.30 -1.50
C VAL A 50 8.52 1.99 -1.98
N ALA A 51 7.83 1.99 -3.12
CA ALA A 51 7.23 0.78 -3.67
C ALA A 51 8.27 -0.29 -4.00
N ILE A 52 9.44 0.09 -4.52
CA ILE A 52 10.57 -0.85 -4.74
C ILE A 52 11.00 -1.48 -3.41
N LEU A 53 11.24 -0.67 -2.37
CA LEU A 53 11.71 -1.16 -1.06
C LEU A 53 10.69 -2.12 -0.43
N VAL A 54 9.41 -1.76 -0.44
CA VAL A 54 8.34 -2.61 0.07
C VAL A 54 8.25 -3.92 -0.73
N THR A 55 8.36 -3.84 -2.05
CA THR A 55 8.36 -5.03 -2.92
C THR A 55 9.54 -5.95 -2.63
N LEU A 56 10.75 -5.40 -2.50
CA LEU A 56 11.95 -6.18 -2.14
C LEU A 56 11.76 -6.89 -0.80
N ARG A 57 11.11 -6.25 0.17
CA ARG A 57 10.84 -6.86 1.47
C ARG A 57 9.75 -7.93 1.43
N ALA A 58 8.72 -7.73 0.60
CA ALA A 58 7.54 -8.58 0.53
C ALA A 58 7.72 -9.78 -0.42
N TYR A 59 8.49 -9.63 -1.49
CA TYR A 59 8.71 -10.66 -2.50
C TYR A 59 9.15 -12.01 -1.92
N PRO A 60 10.08 -12.10 -0.95
CA PRO A 60 10.49 -13.38 -0.37
C PRO A 60 9.36 -14.12 0.37
N THR A 61 8.30 -13.41 0.78
CA THR A 61 7.15 -13.99 1.49
C THR A 61 6.04 -14.42 0.54
N PHE A 62 6.13 -14.07 -0.75
CA PHE A 62 5.12 -14.41 -1.73
C PHE A 62 5.39 -15.81 -2.31
N ALA A 63 4.47 -16.73 -2.05
CA ALA A 63 4.49 -18.05 -2.65
C ALA A 63 4.05 -17.95 -4.13
N ILE A 64 4.99 -18.17 -5.05
CA ILE A 64 4.69 -18.10 -6.50
C ILE A 64 3.75 -19.26 -6.86
N PRO A 65 2.55 -18.98 -7.38
CA PRO A 65 1.61 -20.03 -7.77
C PRO A 65 2.10 -20.78 -9.00
N GLN A 66 1.76 -22.07 -9.09
CA GLN A 66 1.93 -22.82 -10.32
C GLN A 66 0.84 -22.38 -11.31
N GLY A 67 1.22 -21.82 -12.45
CA GLY A 67 0.27 -21.34 -13.44
C GLY A 67 0.90 -20.45 -14.53
N GLY A 68 0.03 -19.93 -15.40
CA GLY A 68 0.45 -19.01 -16.45
C GLY A 68 0.81 -17.62 -15.91
N ALA A 69 1.55 -16.85 -16.71
CA ALA A 69 2.03 -15.52 -16.34
C ALA A 69 0.90 -14.58 -15.88
N LEU A 70 -0.26 -14.60 -16.53
CA LEU A 70 -1.40 -13.76 -16.15
C LEU A 70 -1.92 -14.07 -14.74
N MET A 71 -1.97 -15.35 -14.37
CA MET A 71 -2.40 -15.80 -13.05
C MET A 71 -1.39 -15.37 -11.99
N VAL A 72 -0.10 -15.62 -12.24
CA VAL A 72 1.01 -15.20 -11.35
C VAL A 72 0.97 -13.70 -11.13
N TYR A 73 0.83 -12.91 -12.20
CA TYR A 73 0.76 -11.46 -12.13
C TYR A 73 -0.44 -10.98 -11.32
N THR A 74 -1.63 -11.51 -11.59
CA THR A 74 -2.86 -11.10 -10.91
C THR A 74 -2.80 -11.40 -9.41
N GLN A 75 -2.32 -12.57 -9.02
CA GLN A 75 -2.18 -12.92 -7.61
C GLN A 75 -1.13 -12.06 -6.91
N ALA A 76 0.02 -11.84 -7.56
CA ALA A 76 1.06 -10.96 -7.05
C ALA A 76 0.59 -9.51 -6.90
N LEU A 77 -0.21 -9.01 -7.85
CA LEU A 77 -0.82 -7.68 -7.80
C LEU A 77 -1.80 -7.54 -6.62
N LEU A 78 -2.68 -8.53 -6.43
CA LEU A 78 -3.61 -8.54 -5.30
C LEU A 78 -2.88 -8.62 -3.97
N PHE A 79 -1.82 -9.43 -3.89
CA PHE A 79 -0.94 -9.49 -2.73
C PHE A 79 -0.32 -8.11 -2.42
N GLY A 80 0.28 -7.46 -3.42
CA GLY A 80 0.87 -6.12 -3.27
C GLY A 80 -0.16 -5.05 -2.84
N LEU A 81 -1.38 -5.10 -3.37
CA LEU A 81 -2.48 -4.22 -2.94
C LEU A 81 -2.86 -4.46 -1.48
N GLY A 82 -2.93 -5.72 -1.07
CA GLY A 82 -3.33 -6.16 0.27
C GLY A 82 -2.34 -5.83 1.38
N LEU A 83 -1.05 -5.66 1.07
CA LEU A 83 -0.02 -5.30 2.06
C LEU A 83 -0.36 -4.03 2.85
N ASN A 84 -1.03 -3.07 2.22
CA ASN A 84 -1.43 -1.82 2.87
C ASN A 84 -2.65 -1.98 3.79
N SER A 85 -3.48 -3.01 3.60
CA SER A 85 -4.58 -3.32 4.53
C SER A 85 -4.05 -3.92 5.83
N LEU A 86 -3.05 -4.80 5.71
CA LEU A 86 -2.37 -5.42 6.85
C LEU A 86 -1.68 -4.37 7.75
N ILE A 87 -1.05 -3.35 7.17
CA ILE A 87 -0.43 -2.27 7.93
C ILE A 87 -1.49 -1.48 8.72
N ASN A 88 -2.60 -1.10 8.08
CA ASN A 88 -3.68 -0.38 8.76
C ASN A 88 -4.32 -1.18 9.90
N GLU A 89 -4.44 -2.49 9.73
CA GLU A 89 -4.95 -3.39 10.78
C GLU A 89 -3.95 -3.59 11.91
N ALA A 90 -2.66 -3.73 11.58
CA ALA A 90 -1.58 -3.77 12.57
C ALA A 90 -1.49 -2.48 13.41
N TYR A 91 -1.69 -1.30 12.80
CA TYR A 91 -1.76 -0.04 13.54
C TYR A 91 -2.91 -0.03 14.55
N LYS A 92 -4.10 -0.53 14.18
CA LYS A 92 -5.23 -0.63 15.12
C LYS A 92 -4.95 -1.58 16.29
N TRP A 93 -4.17 -2.63 16.09
CA TRP A 93 -3.77 -3.54 17.17
C TRP A 93 -2.69 -2.95 18.08
N LEU A 94 -1.89 -2.01 17.56
CA LEU A 94 -0.86 -1.30 18.31
C LEU A 94 -1.39 -0.05 19.03
N GLU A 95 -2.57 0.45 18.66
CA GLU A 95 -3.26 1.45 19.46
C GLU A 95 -3.54 0.85 20.85
N PRO A 96 -3.03 1.47 21.93
CA PRO A 96 -3.33 1.00 23.27
C PRO A 96 -4.84 0.99 23.41
N ALA A 97 -5.43 -0.17 23.71
CA ALA A 97 -6.86 -0.31 23.94
C ALA A 97 -7.29 0.85 24.84
N SER A 98 -8.04 1.79 24.28
CA SER A 98 -8.44 3.02 24.98
C SER A 98 -9.14 2.60 26.26
N SER A 99 -8.40 2.67 27.36
CA SER A 99 -8.84 2.08 28.62
C SER A 99 -10.12 2.83 29.03
N PRO A 100 -11.26 2.14 29.19
CA PRO A 100 -12.50 2.79 29.57
C PRO A 100 -12.39 3.49 30.94
N LEU A 101 -11.32 3.22 31.71
CA LEU A 101 -11.02 3.83 32.99
C LEU A 101 -10.67 5.34 32.92
N ILE A 102 -10.30 5.88 31.76
CA ILE A 102 -9.96 7.32 31.64
C ILE A 102 -11.21 8.20 31.42
N LYS A 103 -12.31 7.65 30.92
CA LYS A 103 -13.52 8.43 30.60
C LYS A 103 -14.34 8.84 31.84
N ASP A 104 -14.26 8.08 32.93
CA ASP A 104 -15.09 8.34 34.13
C ASP A 104 -14.43 9.27 35.17
N ALA A 105 -13.13 9.55 35.06
CA ALA A 105 -12.45 10.46 35.98
C ALA A 105 -12.79 11.95 35.73
N GLY A 106 -13.23 12.30 34.51
CA GLY A 106 -13.57 13.68 34.14
C GLY A 106 -15.02 14.09 34.40
N ARG A 107 -15.89 13.17 34.85
CA ARG A 107 -17.35 13.38 34.93
C ARG A 107 -17.92 13.43 36.35
N ARG A 108 -17.08 13.32 37.38
CA ARG A 108 -17.48 13.36 38.80
C ARG A 108 -17.11 14.66 39.53
N GLY A 109 -16.75 15.72 38.78
CA GLY A 109 -16.25 16.97 39.33
C GLY A 109 -17.03 18.23 38.93
N GLU A 110 -18.26 18.11 38.45
CA GLU A 110 -19.18 19.25 38.21
C GLU A 110 -20.47 19.08 39.02
#